data_AF-A0A5S9F473-F1
#
_entry.id   AF-A0A5S9F473-F1
#
_cell.length_a   1.000
_cell.length_b   1.000
_cell.length_c   1.000
_cell.angle_alpha   90.00
_cell.angle_beta   90.00
_cell.angle_gamma   90.00
#
_symmetry.space_group_name_H-M   'P 1'
#
loop_
_entity.id
_entity.type
_entity.pdbx_description
1 polymer ?
#
loop_
_entity_poly.entity_id
_entity_poly.type
_entity_poly.pdbx_seq_one_letter_code
_entity_poly.pdbx_strand_id
1 'polypeptide(L)'
;MVKYSWQKILRDILPQKNIMAANTDDTNLEMLSSIFAIRIDILQEVSRSIHRHYTTFEISKKNGGTRNIYAPNPTLKKVQYEIFHYLQNFAIHPTATAFIPGGSIIVNARQHLNQELFLTVDIKDFFTNTSTKRVRNFFRDQGWEKQSLDMLVSLCTYQGGLPQGAPSSPQLSNVINMELDEEIYQAASASSATYTRYGDDITFSWSTSCMDSGLKNKVTQILTNFGYEISPQKGWQLFCAEQQPEIVGVVMGSDGKLRVPQRIHEKLDKLHQKNNPDLQGQIRGYENYIKGVESASVSIA
;
A
#
# COMPACT_ATOMS: atom_id res chain seq x y z
N MET A 1 -31.30 3.83 -4.00
CA MET A 1 -31.14 3.94 -2.54
C MET A 1 -30.98 2.53 -1.97
N VAL A 2 -29.79 1.95 -2.10
CA VAL A 2 -29.36 0.76 -1.35
C VAL A 2 -27.91 1.04 -0.99
N LYS A 3 -27.70 1.73 0.14
CA LYS A 3 -26.38 1.73 0.81
C LYS A 3 -26.19 0.28 1.23
N TYR A 4 -25.55 -0.54 0.38
CA TYR A 4 -25.14 -1.86 0.81
C TYR A 4 -24.26 -1.66 2.03
N SER A 5 -24.75 -2.27 3.10
CA SER A 5 -24.35 -2.11 4.47
C SER A 5 -23.01 -2.83 4.73
N TRP A 6 -21.98 -2.49 3.96
CA TRP A 6 -20.62 -2.99 4.17
C TRP A 6 -20.08 -2.52 5.52
N GLN A 7 -20.49 -1.34 6.01
CA GLN A 7 -20.22 -0.91 7.39
C GLN A 7 -20.78 -1.86 8.47
N LYS A 8 -21.83 -2.64 8.16
CA LYS A 8 -22.38 -3.66 9.08
C LYS A 8 -21.66 -4.99 8.93
N ILE A 9 -21.31 -5.39 7.71
CA ILE A 9 -20.47 -6.56 7.44
C ILE A 9 -19.05 -6.37 8.05
N LEU A 10 -18.50 -5.16 8.02
CA LEU A 10 -17.23 -4.79 8.66
C LEU A 10 -17.32 -4.74 10.20
N ARG A 11 -18.48 -4.39 10.76
CA ARG A 11 -18.73 -4.47 12.21
C ARG A 11 -18.86 -5.90 12.71
N ASP A 12 -19.42 -6.79 11.90
CA ASP A 12 -19.80 -8.14 12.33
C ASP A 12 -18.69 -9.19 12.16
N ILE A 13 -17.59 -8.90 11.43
CA ILE A 13 -16.60 -9.92 11.01
C ILE A 13 -15.23 -9.85 11.73
N LEU A 14 -14.93 -8.86 12.58
CA LEU A 14 -13.65 -8.78 13.29
C LEU A 14 -13.83 -8.49 14.79
N PRO A 15 -12.94 -8.96 15.69
CA PRO A 15 -13.23 -9.17 17.11
C PRO A 15 -13.34 -7.86 17.90
N GLN A 16 -14.44 -7.14 17.72
CA GLN A 16 -14.82 -5.95 18.51
C GLN A 16 -15.02 -6.27 19.99
N LYS A 17 -15.18 -7.55 20.35
CA LYS A 17 -15.42 -8.00 21.72
C LYS A 17 -14.30 -7.64 22.70
N ASN A 18 -13.05 -7.45 22.24
CA ASN A 18 -11.96 -7.09 23.15
C ASN A 18 -11.77 -5.57 23.32
N ILE A 19 -12.07 -4.73 22.34
CA ILE A 19 -11.78 -3.27 22.42
C ILE A 19 -12.88 -2.49 23.16
N MET A 20 -14.13 -2.95 23.10
CA MET A 20 -15.27 -2.28 23.77
C MET A 20 -15.25 -2.37 25.31
N ALA A 21 -14.38 -3.21 25.91
CA ALA A 21 -14.36 -3.46 27.36
C ALA A 21 -13.40 -2.54 28.17
N ALA A 22 -12.66 -1.62 27.52
CA ALA A 22 -11.44 -1.04 28.10
C ALA A 22 -11.50 0.45 28.50
N ASN A 23 -12.65 1.12 28.52
CA ASN A 23 -12.69 2.58 28.74
C ASN A 23 -12.61 3.04 30.22
N THR A 24 -11.45 2.81 30.87
CA THR A 24 -10.91 3.68 31.94
C THR A 24 -9.40 3.90 31.76
N ASP A 25 -8.85 5.01 32.26
CA ASP A 25 -7.56 5.58 31.80
C ASP A 25 -6.33 4.68 32.02
N ASP A 26 -6.29 3.92 33.12
CA ASP A 26 -5.19 2.96 33.37
C ASP A 26 -5.36 1.65 32.56
N THR A 27 -6.59 1.26 32.26
CA THR A 27 -6.92 0.00 31.57
C THR A 27 -6.50 0.03 30.10
N ASN A 28 -6.54 1.19 29.46
CA ASN A 28 -6.23 1.34 28.04
C ASN A 28 -4.73 1.19 27.71
N LEU A 29 -3.83 1.59 28.63
CA LEU A 29 -2.39 1.39 28.41
C LEU A 29 -1.92 -0.03 28.78
N GLU A 30 -2.49 -0.60 29.84
CA GLU A 30 -2.27 -2.01 30.18
C GLU A 30 -2.78 -2.92 29.06
N MET A 31 -3.89 -2.54 28.42
CA MET A 31 -4.40 -3.24 27.24
C MET A 31 -3.43 -3.14 26.06
N LEU A 32 -2.89 -1.96 25.72
CA LEU A 32 -1.86 -1.84 24.68
C LEU A 32 -0.64 -2.71 24.98
N SER A 33 -0.18 -2.67 26.23
CA SER A 33 0.94 -3.49 26.69
C SER A 33 0.66 -4.99 26.51
N SER A 34 -0.58 -5.42 26.81
CA SER A 34 -1.02 -6.80 26.69
C SER A 34 -1.20 -7.24 25.24
N ILE A 35 -1.84 -6.42 24.40
CA ILE A 35 -2.05 -6.71 22.97
C ILE A 35 -0.70 -6.85 22.25
N PHE A 36 0.23 -5.92 22.52
CA PHE A 36 1.52 -5.91 21.84
C PHE A 36 2.59 -6.74 22.56
N ALA A 37 2.27 -7.35 23.71
CA ALA A 37 3.23 -8.05 24.55
C ALA A 37 4.53 -7.25 24.81
N ILE A 38 4.40 -5.92 24.93
CA ILE A 38 5.51 -5.00 25.17
C ILE A 38 5.23 -4.25 26.47
N ARG A 39 6.24 -4.13 27.32
CA ARG A 39 6.10 -3.42 28.60
C ARG A 39 5.70 -1.95 28.38
N ILE A 40 4.78 -1.48 29.21
CA ILE A 40 4.22 -0.12 29.15
C ILE A 40 5.30 0.98 29.24
N ASP A 41 6.37 0.76 30.03
CA ASP A 41 7.48 1.70 30.18
C ASP A 41 8.21 1.92 28.85
N ILE A 42 8.43 0.85 28.07
CA ILE A 42 9.03 0.91 26.73
C ILE A 42 8.12 1.69 25.78
N LEU A 43 6.81 1.38 25.75
CA LEU A 43 5.88 2.07 24.86
C LEU A 43 5.82 3.57 25.15
N GLN A 44 5.83 3.94 26.43
CA GLN A 44 5.85 5.33 26.87
C GLN A 44 7.17 6.06 26.57
N GLU A 45 8.32 5.40 26.78
CA GLU A 45 9.64 5.97 26.46
C GLU A 45 9.75 6.30 24.97
N VAL A 46 9.39 5.33 24.12
CA VAL A 46 9.47 5.45 22.66
C VAL A 46 8.49 6.53 22.18
N SER A 47 7.26 6.55 22.68
CA SER A 47 6.24 7.51 22.22
C SER A 47 6.55 8.95 22.63
N ARG A 48 7.14 9.18 23.81
CA ARG A 48 7.56 10.51 24.27
C ARG A 48 8.77 11.05 23.52
N SER A 49 9.62 10.17 22.99
CA SER A 49 10.89 10.55 22.36
C SER A 49 11.02 10.07 20.91
N ILE A 50 9.90 9.95 20.19
CA ILE A 50 9.80 9.32 18.87
C ILE A 50 10.86 9.78 17.85
N HIS A 51 11.24 11.06 17.87
CA HIS A 51 12.27 11.64 17.01
C HIS A 51 13.66 11.02 17.19
N ARG A 52 13.97 10.47 18.36
CA ARG A 52 15.24 9.77 18.66
C ARG A 52 15.24 8.31 18.18
N HIS A 53 14.07 7.80 17.81
CA HIS A 53 13.89 6.42 17.37
C HIS A 53 13.92 6.27 15.84
N TYR A 54 14.14 7.36 15.10
CA TYR A 54 14.31 7.33 13.65
C TYR A 54 15.69 7.81 13.24
N THR A 55 16.31 7.07 12.33
CA THR A 55 17.42 7.56 11.52
C THR A 55 16.87 8.03 10.17
N THR A 56 17.19 9.28 9.80
CA THR A 56 16.75 9.86 8.53
C THR A 56 17.90 9.86 7.53
N PHE A 57 17.64 9.41 6.31
CA PHE A 57 18.59 9.48 5.20
C PHE A 57 17.87 9.56 3.85
N GLU A 58 18.56 10.03 2.82
CA GLU A 58 18.01 10.19 1.48
C GLU A 58 18.45 9.06 0.56
N ILE A 59 17.52 8.59 -0.28
CA ILE A 59 17.82 7.68 -1.39
C ILE A 59 17.40 8.34 -2.70
N SER A 60 18.24 8.26 -3.72
CA SER A 60 17.90 8.75 -5.07
C SER A 60 16.71 7.99 -5.66
N LYS A 61 15.71 8.73 -6.16
CA LYS A 61 14.62 8.15 -6.96
C LYS A 61 15.15 7.77 -8.35
N LYS A 62 14.55 6.74 -8.96
CA LYS A 62 14.90 6.30 -10.33
C LYS A 62 14.71 7.41 -11.38
N ASN A 63 13.74 8.30 -11.17
CA ASN A 63 13.36 9.35 -12.12
C ASN A 63 13.98 10.71 -11.75
N GLY A 64 14.99 10.73 -10.88
CA GLY A 64 15.57 11.96 -10.32
C GLY A 64 14.85 12.44 -9.05
N GLY A 65 15.55 13.30 -8.29
CA GLY A 65 15.15 13.72 -6.94
C GLY A 65 15.48 12.68 -5.86
N THR A 66 15.11 13.00 -4.62
CA THR A 66 15.41 12.17 -3.45
C THR A 66 14.15 11.72 -2.72
N ARG A 67 14.28 10.62 -1.98
CA ARG A 67 13.27 10.05 -1.10
C ARG A 67 13.83 10.01 0.31
N ASN A 68 13.18 10.74 1.21
CA ASN A 68 13.48 10.68 2.63
C ASN A 68 13.02 9.33 3.19
N ILE A 69 13.94 8.58 3.77
CA ILE A 69 13.68 7.35 4.50
C ILE A 69 13.80 7.63 5.99
N TYR A 70 12.81 7.17 6.74
CA TYR A 70 12.76 7.24 8.19
C TYR A 70 12.86 5.81 8.72
N ALA A 71 14.10 5.35 8.94
CA ALA A 71 14.34 3.99 9.41
C ALA A 71 14.20 3.93 10.95
N PRO A 72 13.25 3.15 11.49
CA PRO A 72 13.12 3.01 12.93
C PRO A 72 14.30 2.21 13.51
N ASN A 73 14.74 2.59 14.70
CA ASN A 73 15.72 1.81 15.46
C ASN A 73 15.12 0.46 15.91
N PRO A 74 15.95 -0.51 16.36
CA PRO A 74 15.46 -1.85 16.69
C PRO A 74 14.32 -1.88 17.71
N THR A 75 14.30 -0.96 18.68
CA THR A 75 13.23 -0.87 19.69
C THR A 75 11.91 -0.47 19.06
N LEU A 76 11.86 0.65 18.33
CA LEU A 76 10.64 1.10 17.66
C LEU A 76 10.20 0.11 16.57
N LYS A 77 11.16 -0.50 15.85
CA LYS A 77 10.87 -1.51 14.84
C LYS A 77 10.11 -2.70 15.43
N LYS A 78 10.49 -3.19 16.62
CA LYS A 78 9.75 -4.24 17.34
C LYS A 78 8.31 -3.81 17.65
N VAL A 79 8.13 -2.62 18.23
CA VAL A 79 6.80 -2.07 18.52
C VAL A 79 5.93 -2.00 17.26
N GLN A 80 6.50 -1.51 16.15
CA GLN A 80 5.79 -1.38 14.88
C GLN A 80 5.47 -2.73 14.23
N TYR A 81 6.25 -3.78 14.48
CA TYR A 81 5.89 -5.14 14.07
C TYR A 81 4.67 -5.66 14.82
N GLU A 82 4.58 -5.43 16.13
CA GLU A 82 3.40 -5.83 16.90
C GLU A 82 2.15 -5.06 16.47
N ILE A 83 2.29 -3.77 16.18
CA ILE A 83 1.23 -2.99 15.56
C ILE A 83 0.88 -3.56 14.18
N PHE A 84 1.86 -3.94 13.36
CA PHE A 84 1.59 -4.60 12.08
C PHE A 84 0.76 -5.87 12.24
N HIS A 85 1.10 -6.76 13.18
CA HIS A 85 0.32 -7.98 13.44
C HIS A 85 -1.10 -7.66 13.90
N TYR A 86 -1.27 -6.66 14.78
CA TYR A 86 -2.58 -6.16 15.15
C TYR A 86 -3.38 -5.69 13.92
N LEU A 87 -2.73 -4.94 13.02
CA LEU A 87 -3.34 -4.41 11.80
C LEU A 87 -3.70 -5.49 10.75
N GLN A 88 -3.14 -6.70 10.85
CA GLN A 88 -3.54 -7.82 9.97
C GLN A 88 -4.94 -8.34 10.28
N ASN A 89 -5.47 -8.02 11.47
CA ASN A 89 -6.86 -8.35 11.83
C ASN A 89 -7.87 -7.38 11.21
N PHE A 90 -7.47 -6.46 10.32
CA PHE A 90 -8.39 -5.54 9.67
C PHE A 90 -8.53 -5.90 8.19
N ALA A 91 -9.75 -5.81 7.69
CA ALA A 91 -10.00 -5.99 6.27
C ALA A 91 -9.26 -4.91 5.46
N ILE A 92 -8.90 -5.28 4.24
CA ILE A 92 -8.33 -4.39 3.23
C ILE A 92 -9.21 -4.52 1.98
N HIS A 93 -9.36 -3.43 1.23
CA HIS A 93 -10.13 -3.46 0.00
C HIS A 93 -9.48 -4.43 -1.02
N PRO A 94 -10.24 -5.34 -1.68
CA PRO A 94 -9.66 -6.36 -2.57
C PRO A 94 -8.85 -5.82 -3.75
N THR A 95 -9.10 -4.57 -4.17
CA THR A 95 -8.34 -3.92 -5.26
C THR A 95 -7.00 -3.36 -4.79
N ALA A 96 -6.74 -3.27 -3.48
CA ALA A 96 -5.46 -2.88 -2.91
C ALA A 96 -4.56 -4.11 -2.78
N THR A 97 -3.68 -4.32 -3.77
CA THR A 97 -2.93 -5.58 -3.93
C THR A 97 -1.49 -5.52 -3.42
N ALA A 98 -1.02 -4.33 -3.02
CA ALA A 98 0.28 -4.15 -2.38
C ALA A 98 0.23 -4.48 -0.89
N PHE A 99 1.37 -4.90 -0.32
CA PHE A 99 1.60 -5.04 1.12
C PHE A 99 0.68 -6.02 1.87
N ILE A 100 -0.05 -6.87 1.15
CA ILE A 100 -0.89 -7.92 1.73
C ILE A 100 -0.24 -9.30 1.56
N PRO A 101 -0.48 -10.26 2.47
CA PRO A 101 -0.08 -11.66 2.27
C PRO A 101 -0.61 -12.19 0.93
N GLY A 102 0.28 -12.77 0.11
CA GLY A 102 -0.06 -13.25 -1.23
C GLY A 102 -0.22 -12.17 -2.31
N GLY A 103 -0.22 -10.88 -1.92
CA GLY A 103 -0.19 -9.75 -2.85
C GLY A 103 1.15 -9.66 -3.58
N SER A 104 1.12 -9.22 -4.83
CA SER A 104 2.32 -9.01 -5.64
C SER A 104 2.00 -8.14 -6.85
N ILE A 105 3.06 -7.58 -7.47
CA ILE A 105 2.93 -6.87 -8.75
C ILE A 105 2.30 -7.75 -9.85
N ILE A 106 2.49 -9.08 -9.76
CA ILE A 106 1.87 -10.06 -10.66
C ILE A 106 0.36 -10.15 -10.40
N VAL A 107 -0.05 -10.27 -9.14
CA VAL A 107 -1.47 -10.31 -8.76
C VAL A 107 -2.18 -9.03 -9.19
N ASN A 108 -1.51 -7.88 -9.04
CA ASN A 108 -2.00 -6.59 -9.53
C ASN A 108 -2.19 -6.59 -11.05
N ALA A 109 -1.12 -6.90 -11.79
CA ALA A 109 -1.12 -6.86 -13.25
C ALA A 109 -2.13 -7.83 -13.87
N ARG A 110 -2.32 -9.02 -13.27
CA ARG A 110 -3.30 -10.02 -13.74
C ARG A 110 -4.72 -9.48 -13.83
N GLN A 111 -5.12 -8.55 -12.96
CA GLN A 111 -6.47 -7.95 -13.00
C GLN A 111 -6.72 -7.17 -14.30
N HIS A 112 -5.66 -6.75 -14.99
CA HIS A 112 -5.73 -5.95 -16.20
C HIS A 112 -5.38 -6.73 -17.48
N LEU A 113 -5.34 -8.07 -17.42
CA LEU A 113 -5.16 -8.89 -18.62
C LEU A 113 -6.37 -8.81 -19.56
N ASN A 114 -6.13 -8.97 -20.86
CA ASN A 114 -7.15 -8.94 -21.92
C ASN A 114 -7.95 -7.62 -21.97
N GLN A 115 -7.26 -6.51 -21.72
CA GLN A 115 -7.80 -5.16 -21.78
C GLN A 115 -7.21 -4.44 -23.00
N GLU A 116 -7.98 -3.56 -23.62
CA GLU A 116 -7.57 -2.80 -24.80
C GLU A 116 -6.94 -1.44 -24.43
N LEU A 117 -7.34 -0.88 -23.29
CA LEU A 117 -6.95 0.46 -22.86
C LEU A 117 -6.55 0.47 -21.38
N PHE A 118 -5.50 1.22 -21.05
CA PHE A 118 -4.95 1.33 -19.70
C PHE A 118 -4.76 2.79 -19.33
N LEU A 119 -5.16 3.15 -18.12
CA LEU A 119 -4.95 4.47 -17.57
C LEU A 119 -4.29 4.34 -16.21
N THR A 120 -3.15 4.98 -16.02
CA THR A 120 -2.39 4.92 -14.76
C THR A 120 -2.17 6.30 -14.19
N VAL A 121 -2.04 6.36 -12.87
CA VAL A 121 -1.69 7.57 -12.13
C VAL A 121 -0.97 7.20 -10.84
N ASP A 122 -0.06 8.07 -10.40
CA ASP A 122 0.75 7.89 -9.21
C ASP A 122 0.38 8.95 -8.17
N ILE A 123 0.22 8.54 -6.91
CA ILE A 123 -0.05 9.44 -5.79
C ILE A 123 1.27 10.03 -5.28
N LYS A 124 1.33 11.36 -5.26
CA LYS A 124 2.47 12.10 -4.71
C LYS A 124 2.61 11.84 -3.22
N ASP A 125 3.82 11.45 -2.81
CA ASP A 125 4.23 11.29 -1.41
C ASP A 125 3.22 10.48 -0.56
N PHE A 126 2.66 9.40 -1.13
CA PHE A 126 1.57 8.59 -0.58
C PHE A 126 1.66 8.31 0.92
N PHE A 127 2.81 7.84 1.42
CA PHE A 127 2.98 7.55 2.84
C PHE A 127 2.91 8.82 3.71
N THR A 128 3.68 9.85 3.35
CA THR A 128 3.70 11.12 4.10
C THR A 128 2.34 11.83 4.04
N ASN A 129 1.61 11.70 2.94
CA ASN A 129 0.26 12.26 2.76
C ASN A 129 -0.85 11.38 3.37
N THR A 130 -0.53 10.16 3.81
CA THR A 130 -1.40 9.40 4.70
C THR A 130 -1.29 10.00 6.11
N SER A 131 -2.00 11.12 6.30
CA SER A 131 -1.75 12.05 7.39
C SER A 131 -1.97 11.47 8.79
N THR A 132 -1.26 12.04 9.78
CA THR A 132 -1.45 11.74 11.20
C THR A 132 -2.91 11.88 11.64
N LYS A 133 -3.66 12.82 11.04
CA LYS A 133 -5.10 12.98 11.30
C LYS A 133 -5.90 11.75 10.88
N ARG A 134 -5.63 11.20 9.69
CA ARG A 134 -6.31 9.98 9.21
C ARG A 134 -5.92 8.75 10.02
N VAL A 135 -4.66 8.63 10.41
CA VAL A 135 -4.19 7.57 11.33
C VAL A 135 -4.91 7.65 12.67
N ARG A 136 -5.01 8.86 13.24
CA ARG A 136 -5.75 9.09 14.50
C ARG A 136 -7.22 8.73 14.37
N ASN A 137 -7.88 9.15 13.29
CA ASN A 137 -9.28 8.81 13.06
C ASN A 137 -9.47 7.29 13.01
N PHE A 138 -8.63 6.58 12.24
CA PHE A 138 -8.70 5.12 12.16
C PHE A 138 -8.63 4.45 13.54
N PHE A 139 -7.63 4.77 14.37
CA PHE A 139 -7.50 4.16 15.69
C PHE A 139 -8.65 4.56 16.63
N ARG A 140 -9.13 5.81 16.56
CA ARG A 140 -10.30 6.25 17.32
C ARG A 140 -11.56 5.46 16.93
N ASP A 141 -11.75 5.21 15.64
CA ASP A 141 -12.90 4.45 15.13
C ASP A 141 -12.83 2.97 15.56
N GLN A 142 -11.65 2.47 15.94
CA GLN A 142 -11.50 1.15 16.57
C GLN A 142 -11.79 1.16 18.07
N GLY A 143 -12.01 2.33 18.68
CA GLY A 143 -12.30 2.49 20.11
C GLY A 143 -11.12 2.96 20.97
N TRP A 144 -9.96 3.29 20.37
CA TRP A 144 -8.83 3.83 21.13
C TRP A 144 -9.04 5.30 21.48
N GLU A 145 -8.81 5.66 22.74
CA GLU A 145 -9.01 7.01 23.24
C GLU A 145 -7.85 7.53 24.11
N LYS A 146 -7.85 8.85 24.35
CA LYS A 146 -6.93 9.55 25.27
C LYS A 146 -5.46 9.16 25.05
N GLN A 147 -4.75 8.79 26.12
CA GLN A 147 -3.32 8.53 26.09
C GLN A 147 -2.95 7.31 25.22
N SER A 148 -3.80 6.28 25.16
CA SER A 148 -3.57 5.10 24.32
C SER A 148 -3.64 5.45 22.82
N LEU A 149 -4.60 6.28 22.44
CA LEU A 149 -4.71 6.82 21.08
C LEU A 149 -3.49 7.68 20.72
N ASP A 150 -3.11 8.60 21.61
CA ASP A 150 -1.93 9.46 21.39
C ASP A 150 -0.65 8.65 21.23
N MET A 151 -0.50 7.60 22.04
CA MET A 151 0.63 6.68 21.97
C MET A 151 0.66 5.91 20.64
N LEU A 152 -0.45 5.28 20.23
CA LEU A 152 -0.54 4.57 18.96
C LEU A 152 -0.23 5.48 17.77
N VAL A 153 -0.80 6.68 17.76
CA VAL A 153 -0.58 7.66 16.69
C VAL A 153 0.89 8.09 16.65
N SER A 154 1.52 8.34 17.80
CA SER A 154 2.95 8.67 17.89
C SER A 154 3.84 7.53 17.38
N LEU A 155 3.54 6.28 17.74
CA LEU A 155 4.32 5.11 17.33
C LEU A 155 4.21 4.82 15.82
N CYS A 156 3.11 5.22 15.18
CA CYS A 156 2.84 4.97 13.76
C CYS A 156 3.17 6.13 12.83
N THR A 157 3.37 7.35 13.35
CA THR A 157 3.52 8.55 12.51
C THR A 157 4.80 9.31 12.80
N TYR A 158 5.34 9.93 11.76
CA TYR A 158 6.51 10.79 11.88
C TYR A 158 6.46 11.85 10.78
N GLN A 159 6.83 13.10 11.11
CA GLN A 159 6.78 14.23 10.16
C GLN A 159 5.39 14.42 9.49
N GLY A 160 4.31 14.23 10.25
CA GLY A 160 2.94 14.54 9.80
C GLY A 160 2.19 13.41 9.07
N GLY A 161 2.83 12.27 8.82
CA GLY A 161 2.19 11.12 8.17
C GLY A 161 2.88 9.80 8.45
N LEU A 162 2.65 8.81 7.59
CA LEU A 162 3.29 7.50 7.72
C LEU A 162 4.78 7.58 7.31
N PRO A 163 5.71 7.11 8.16
CA PRO A 163 7.13 7.08 7.82
C PRO A 163 7.44 6.00 6.80
N GLN A 164 8.21 6.39 5.77
CA GLN A 164 8.79 5.45 4.80
C GLN A 164 9.93 4.67 5.45
N GLY A 165 9.71 3.38 5.73
CA GLY A 165 10.69 2.50 6.39
C GLY A 165 10.17 1.86 7.69
N ALA A 166 9.06 2.36 8.24
CA ALA A 166 8.41 1.73 9.39
C ALA A 166 7.64 0.45 8.99
N PRO A 167 7.78 -0.67 9.74
CA PRO A 167 7.09 -1.93 9.44
C PRO A 167 5.57 -1.84 9.40
N SER A 168 4.96 -0.95 10.19
CA SER A 168 3.50 -0.80 10.26
C SER A 168 2.91 0.04 9.12
N SER A 169 3.69 0.98 8.56
CA SER A 169 3.21 1.92 7.53
C SER A 169 2.54 1.25 6.32
N PRO A 170 3.08 0.17 5.72
CA PRO A 170 2.48 -0.45 4.54
C PRO A 170 1.06 -0.98 4.80
N GLN A 171 0.89 -1.81 5.83
CA GLN A 171 -0.42 -2.36 6.20
C GLN A 171 -1.38 -1.25 6.63
N LEU A 172 -0.90 -0.30 7.44
CA LEU A 172 -1.71 0.82 7.92
C LEU A 172 -2.22 1.69 6.76
N SER A 173 -1.39 1.91 5.74
CA SER A 173 -1.79 2.66 4.54
C SER A 173 -2.93 1.99 3.78
N ASN A 174 -3.02 0.66 3.76
CA ASN A 174 -4.13 -0.03 3.11
C ASN A 174 -5.42 0.04 3.93
N VAL A 175 -5.33 -0.22 5.25
CA VAL A 175 -6.51 -0.20 6.12
C VAL A 175 -7.14 1.21 6.16
N ILE A 176 -6.31 2.26 6.23
CA ILE A 176 -6.77 3.67 6.23
C ILE A 176 -7.40 4.09 4.89
N ASN A 177 -7.00 3.45 3.78
CA ASN A 177 -7.48 3.77 2.44
C ASN A 177 -8.67 2.92 1.98
N MET A 178 -9.26 2.09 2.85
CA MET A 178 -10.41 1.27 2.47
C MET A 178 -11.58 2.08 1.88
N GLU A 179 -11.94 3.20 2.51
CA GLU A 179 -13.03 4.07 2.00
C GLU A 179 -12.65 4.78 0.70
N LEU A 180 -11.38 5.20 0.56
CA LEU A 180 -10.85 5.75 -0.69
C LEU A 180 -11.00 4.73 -1.83
N ASP A 181 -10.55 3.51 -1.58
CA ASP A 181 -10.56 2.43 -2.57
C ASP A 181 -11.99 2.08 -2.98
N GLU A 182 -12.93 2.07 -2.04
CA GLU A 182 -14.35 1.84 -2.32
C GLU A 182 -14.91 2.95 -3.22
N GLU A 183 -14.66 4.24 -2.92
CA GLU A 183 -15.15 5.34 -3.76
C GLU A 183 -14.57 5.29 -5.19
N ILE A 184 -13.28 4.98 -5.31
CA ILE A 184 -12.63 4.83 -6.62
C ILE A 184 -13.15 3.59 -7.36
N TYR A 185 -13.33 2.48 -6.66
CA TYR A 185 -13.87 1.25 -7.24
C TYR A 185 -15.28 1.45 -7.79
N GLN A 186 -16.15 2.16 -7.06
CA GLN A 186 -17.49 2.49 -7.54
C GLN A 186 -17.45 3.44 -8.76
N ALA A 187 -16.53 4.41 -8.77
CA ALA A 187 -16.33 5.28 -9.92
C ALA A 187 -15.86 4.49 -11.15
N ALA A 188 -14.88 3.60 -10.98
CA ALA A 188 -14.36 2.75 -12.04
C ALA A 188 -15.43 1.81 -12.59
N SER A 189 -16.19 1.15 -11.70
CA SER A 189 -17.25 0.22 -12.07
C SER A 189 -18.38 0.90 -12.86
N ALA A 190 -18.76 2.12 -12.47
CA ALA A 190 -19.74 2.92 -13.22
C ALA A 190 -19.25 3.30 -14.63
N SER A 191 -17.93 3.35 -14.83
CA SER A 191 -17.27 3.62 -16.11
C SER A 191 -16.79 2.34 -16.81
N SER A 192 -17.26 1.16 -16.39
CA SER A 192 -16.86 -0.16 -16.91
C SER A 192 -15.35 -0.41 -16.90
N ALA A 193 -14.63 0.18 -15.95
CA ALA A 193 -13.20 0.03 -15.78
C ALA A 193 -12.86 -0.98 -14.67
N THR A 194 -11.87 -1.82 -14.90
CA THR A 194 -11.19 -2.54 -13.80
C THR A 194 -10.28 -1.57 -13.07
N TYR A 195 -10.27 -1.59 -11.74
CA TYR A 195 -9.43 -0.75 -10.89
C TYR A 195 -8.56 -1.58 -9.95
N THR A 196 -7.28 -1.20 -9.84
CA THR A 196 -6.41 -1.64 -8.75
C THR A 196 -5.53 -0.52 -8.21
N ARG A 197 -5.08 -0.68 -6.97
CA ARG A 197 -4.05 0.14 -6.33
C ARG A 197 -2.91 -0.73 -5.82
N TYR A 198 -1.69 -0.40 -6.22
CA TYR A 198 -0.47 -1.02 -5.71
C TYR A 198 0.39 0.04 -5.01
N GLY A 199 0.13 0.25 -3.72
CA GLY A 199 0.77 1.33 -2.97
C GLY A 199 0.29 2.69 -3.47
N ASP A 200 1.21 3.47 -4.04
CA ASP A 200 0.99 4.78 -4.66
C ASP A 200 0.55 4.72 -6.12
N ASP A 201 0.82 3.61 -6.83
CA ASP A 201 0.40 3.41 -8.22
C ASP A 201 -1.08 2.97 -8.29
N ILE A 202 -1.90 3.70 -9.05
CA ILE A 202 -3.28 3.36 -9.38
C ILE A 202 -3.36 3.00 -10.86
N THR A 203 -4.06 1.90 -11.17
CA THR A 203 -4.29 1.45 -12.54
C THR A 203 -5.79 1.26 -12.80
N PHE A 204 -6.22 1.75 -13.96
CA PHE A 204 -7.52 1.47 -14.55
C PHE A 204 -7.31 0.79 -15.90
N SER A 205 -8.25 -0.07 -16.29
CA SER A 205 -8.25 -0.66 -17.64
C SER A 205 -9.65 -0.92 -18.16
N TRP A 206 -9.79 -0.96 -19.48
CA TRP A 206 -11.05 -1.24 -20.17
C TRP A 206 -10.85 -2.34 -21.19
N SER A 207 -11.87 -3.20 -21.35
CA SER A 207 -11.94 -4.17 -22.43
C SER A 207 -12.24 -3.53 -23.79
N THR A 208 -12.38 -2.20 -23.83
CA THR A 208 -12.67 -1.41 -25.03
C THR A 208 -11.64 -0.31 -25.17
N SER A 209 -11.35 0.08 -26.41
CA SER A 209 -10.49 1.22 -26.76
C SER A 209 -11.06 2.60 -26.35
N CYS A 210 -12.27 2.68 -25.79
CA CYS A 210 -12.86 3.90 -25.25
C CYS A 210 -12.86 3.92 -23.72
N MET A 211 -12.51 5.08 -23.15
CA MET A 211 -12.65 5.38 -21.72
C MET A 211 -13.75 6.42 -21.48
N ASP A 212 -14.37 6.34 -20.31
CA ASP A 212 -15.19 7.43 -19.78
C ASP A 212 -14.31 8.65 -19.47
N SER A 213 -14.60 9.77 -20.15
CA SER A 213 -13.86 11.02 -19.98
C SER A 213 -14.02 11.65 -18.59
N GLY A 214 -15.10 11.33 -17.88
CA GLY A 214 -15.38 11.82 -16.53
C GLY A 214 -14.58 11.14 -15.42
N LEU A 215 -14.05 9.92 -15.66
CA LEU A 215 -13.41 9.13 -14.61
C LEU A 215 -12.20 9.85 -14.00
N LYS A 216 -11.33 10.46 -14.83
CA LYS A 216 -10.14 11.20 -14.37
C LYS A 216 -10.50 12.29 -13.37
N ASN A 217 -11.51 13.10 -13.68
CA ASN A 217 -11.94 14.21 -12.84
C ASN A 217 -12.54 13.70 -11.53
N LYS A 218 -13.38 12.67 -11.60
CA LYS A 218 -14.01 12.06 -10.43
C LYS A 218 -12.96 11.44 -9.49
N VAL A 219 -12.02 10.67 -10.01
CA VAL A 219 -10.93 10.07 -9.22
C VAL A 219 -10.02 11.15 -8.64
N THR A 220 -9.71 12.20 -9.40
CA THR A 220 -8.91 13.32 -8.88
C THR A 220 -9.60 14.01 -7.70
N GLN A 221 -10.93 14.25 -7.81
CA GLN A 221 -11.71 14.82 -6.72
C GLN A 221 -11.74 13.89 -5.48
N ILE A 222 -11.94 12.59 -5.68
CA ILE A 222 -11.89 11.60 -4.61
C ILE A 222 -10.52 11.64 -3.91
N LEU A 223 -9.41 11.56 -4.65
CA LEU A 223 -8.07 11.65 -4.09
C LEU A 223 -7.88 12.93 -3.25
N THR A 224 -8.31 14.09 -3.78
CA THR A 224 -8.25 15.37 -3.06
C THR A 224 -9.07 15.35 -1.76
N ASN A 225 -10.26 14.78 -1.77
CA ASN A 225 -11.11 14.66 -0.57
C ASN A 225 -10.42 13.84 0.54
N PHE A 226 -9.61 12.86 0.17
CA PHE A 226 -8.83 12.03 1.11
C PHE A 226 -7.43 12.59 1.44
N GLY A 227 -7.11 13.79 0.93
CA GLY A 227 -5.86 14.50 1.20
C GLY A 227 -4.68 14.05 0.33
N TYR A 228 -4.94 13.44 -0.82
CA TYR A 228 -3.92 13.05 -1.79
C TYR A 228 -3.89 13.97 -3.00
N GLU A 229 -2.68 14.08 -3.57
CA GLU A 229 -2.40 14.76 -4.82
C GLU A 229 -1.84 13.78 -5.84
N ILE A 230 -2.13 14.01 -7.11
CA ILE A 230 -1.49 13.28 -8.22
C ILE A 230 -0.07 13.81 -8.38
N SER A 231 0.88 12.91 -8.66
CA SER A 231 2.25 13.26 -9.00
C SER A 231 2.30 14.16 -10.24
N PRO A 232 2.75 15.42 -10.14
CA PRO A 232 2.75 16.36 -11.26
C PRO A 232 3.74 15.96 -12.36
N GLN A 233 4.76 15.14 -12.01
CA GLN A 233 5.77 14.68 -12.96
C GLN A 233 5.26 13.53 -13.84
N LYS A 234 4.50 12.58 -13.25
CA LYS A 234 3.96 11.43 -14.00
C LYS A 234 2.59 11.76 -14.61
N GLY A 235 1.75 12.48 -13.87
CA GLY A 235 0.37 12.77 -14.25
C GLY A 235 -0.43 11.51 -14.55
N TRP A 236 -1.49 11.69 -15.33
CA TRP A 236 -2.26 10.60 -15.92
C TRP A 236 -1.56 10.08 -17.18
N GLN A 237 -1.31 8.78 -17.26
CA GLN A 237 -0.70 8.15 -18.43
C GLN A 237 -1.69 7.17 -19.07
N LEU A 238 -1.93 7.33 -20.38
CA LEU A 238 -2.85 6.52 -21.17
C LEU A 238 -2.06 5.63 -22.13
N PHE A 239 -2.40 4.36 -22.19
CA PHE A 239 -1.76 3.39 -23.07
C PHE A 239 -2.80 2.50 -23.74
N CYS A 240 -2.53 2.09 -24.98
CA CYS A 240 -3.26 1.05 -25.68
C CYS A 240 -2.54 -0.30 -25.54
N ALA A 241 -3.28 -1.39 -25.62
CA ALA A 241 -2.74 -2.75 -25.48
C ALA A 241 -1.62 -3.09 -26.48
N GLU A 242 -1.68 -2.53 -27.69
CA GLU A 242 -0.68 -2.73 -28.74
C GLU A 242 0.70 -2.20 -28.32
N GLN A 243 0.74 -1.21 -27.42
CA GLN A 243 1.98 -0.63 -26.89
C GLN A 243 2.61 -1.52 -25.81
N GLN A 244 1.92 -2.57 -25.37
CA GLN A 244 2.34 -3.47 -24.29
C GLN A 244 2.78 -2.71 -23.04
N PRO A 245 1.88 -1.96 -22.38
CA PRO A 245 2.26 -1.08 -21.27
C PRO A 245 2.88 -1.84 -20.09
N GLU A 246 3.84 -1.20 -19.42
CA GLU A 246 4.42 -1.69 -18.17
C GLU A 246 3.57 -1.21 -16.98
N ILE A 247 2.80 -2.11 -16.38
CA ILE A 247 1.98 -1.87 -15.19
C ILE A 247 2.74 -2.36 -13.95
N VAL A 248 3.16 -1.44 -13.10
CA VAL A 248 3.88 -1.70 -11.83
C VAL A 248 5.07 -2.67 -12.02
N GLY A 249 5.81 -2.54 -13.12
CA GLY A 249 6.99 -3.36 -13.40
C GLY A 249 6.74 -4.63 -14.22
N VAL A 250 5.50 -4.90 -14.63
CA VAL A 250 5.10 -6.06 -15.45
C VAL A 250 4.53 -5.58 -16.78
N VAL A 251 5.00 -6.16 -17.88
CA VAL A 251 4.53 -5.82 -19.24
C VAL A 251 3.24 -6.58 -19.55
N MET A 252 2.23 -5.85 -20.03
CA MET A 252 0.95 -6.39 -20.47
C MET A 252 1.07 -6.83 -21.93
N GLY A 253 1.27 -8.13 -22.17
CA GLY A 253 1.37 -8.68 -23.51
C GLY A 253 0.04 -8.67 -24.26
N SER A 254 0.08 -8.35 -25.55
CA SER A 254 -1.08 -8.33 -26.45
C SER A 254 -1.72 -9.71 -26.68
N ASP A 255 -1.03 -10.79 -26.33
CA ASP A 255 -1.49 -12.19 -26.39
C ASP A 255 -2.14 -12.66 -25.08
N GLY A 256 -2.48 -11.74 -24.17
CA GLY A 256 -3.07 -12.07 -22.87
C GLY A 256 -2.07 -12.65 -21.86
N LYS A 257 -0.76 -12.48 -22.11
CA LYS A 257 0.31 -12.97 -21.22
C LYS A 257 1.05 -11.82 -20.56
N LEU A 258 1.41 -12.02 -19.28
CA LEU A 258 2.33 -11.13 -18.60
C LEU A 258 3.77 -11.41 -19.04
N ARG A 259 4.55 -10.34 -19.18
CA ARG A 259 5.96 -10.39 -19.57
C ARG A 259 6.82 -9.56 -18.64
N VAL A 260 8.10 -9.86 -18.64
CA VAL A 260 9.10 -9.07 -17.92
C VAL A 260 9.65 -7.99 -18.86
N PRO A 261 9.85 -6.74 -18.38
CA PRO A 261 10.51 -5.72 -19.18
C PRO A 261 11.92 -6.14 -19.63
N GLN A 262 12.28 -5.89 -20.89
CA GLN A 262 13.59 -6.26 -21.46
C GLN A 262 14.79 -5.79 -20.61
N ARG A 263 14.69 -4.59 -20.03
CA ARG A 263 15.69 -4.02 -19.09
C ARG A 263 16.04 -4.92 -17.90
N ILE A 264 15.15 -5.83 -17.50
CA ILE A 264 15.39 -6.78 -16.42
C ILE A 264 16.23 -7.96 -16.92
N HIS A 265 15.96 -8.48 -18.12
CA HIS A 265 16.79 -9.52 -18.75
C HIS A 265 18.22 -9.02 -18.96
N GLU A 266 18.38 -7.83 -19.55
CA GLU A 266 19.70 -7.22 -19.75
C GLU A 266 20.46 -7.02 -18.43
N LYS A 267 19.74 -6.72 -17.35
CA LYS A 267 20.34 -6.55 -16.03
C LYS A 267 20.78 -7.90 -15.45
N LEU A 268 20.00 -8.96 -15.63
CA LEU A 268 20.36 -10.31 -15.21
C LEU A 268 21.60 -10.81 -15.97
N ASP A 269 21.64 -10.61 -17.29
CA ASP A 269 22.80 -10.99 -18.12
C ASP A 269 24.08 -10.29 -17.65
N LYS A 270 24.00 -8.97 -17.38
CA LYS A 270 25.12 -8.20 -16.82
C LYS A 270 25.55 -8.71 -15.44
N LEU A 271 24.63 -9.21 -14.61
CA LEU A 271 24.96 -9.79 -13.31
C LEU A 271 25.69 -11.13 -13.47
N HIS A 272 25.24 -11.99 -14.40
CA HIS A 272 25.93 -13.24 -14.72
C HIS A 272 27.35 -13.01 -15.23
N GLN A 273 27.55 -12.02 -16.11
CA GLN A 273 28.88 -11.70 -16.66
C GLN A 273 29.89 -11.25 -15.60
N LYS A 274 29.45 -10.69 -14.47
CA LYS A 274 30.35 -10.26 -13.39
C LYS A 274 30.99 -11.43 -12.63
N ASN A 275 30.45 -12.64 -12.77
CA ASN A 275 30.94 -13.87 -12.12
C ASN A 275 31.32 -13.69 -10.63
N ASN A 276 30.52 -12.93 -9.89
CA ASN A 276 30.77 -12.61 -8.48
C ASN A 276 29.85 -13.45 -7.58
N PRO A 277 30.39 -14.31 -6.69
CA PRO A 277 29.62 -15.10 -5.74
C PRO A 277 28.67 -14.28 -4.86
N ASP A 278 29.03 -13.04 -4.50
CA ASP A 278 28.20 -12.17 -3.66
C ASP A 278 26.89 -11.74 -4.35
N LEU A 279 26.84 -11.82 -5.68
CA LEU A 279 25.67 -11.45 -6.48
C LEU A 279 24.68 -12.61 -6.66
N GLN A 280 24.99 -13.82 -6.17
CA GLN A 280 24.14 -15.00 -6.37
C GLN A 280 22.74 -14.84 -5.78
N GLY A 281 22.60 -14.16 -4.63
CA GLY A 281 21.29 -13.84 -4.07
C GLY A 281 20.48 -12.89 -4.96
N GLN A 282 21.14 -11.90 -5.56
CA GLN A 282 20.50 -10.95 -6.46
C GLN A 282 20.09 -11.60 -7.79
N ILE A 283 20.96 -12.43 -8.36
CA ILE A 283 20.71 -13.23 -9.57
C ILE A 283 19.46 -14.09 -9.35
N ARG A 284 19.45 -14.90 -8.29
CA ARG A 284 18.33 -15.77 -7.94
C ARG A 284 17.02 -14.99 -7.75
N GLY A 285 17.11 -13.77 -7.22
CA GLY A 285 15.96 -12.87 -7.10
C GLY A 285 15.34 -12.50 -8.45
N TYR A 286 16.16 -12.13 -9.44
CA TYR A 286 15.68 -11.83 -10.79
C TYR A 286 15.16 -13.08 -11.52
N GLU A 287 15.84 -14.22 -11.39
CA GLU A 287 15.38 -15.48 -11.97
C GLU A 287 14.01 -15.90 -11.43
N ASN A 288 13.83 -15.84 -10.11
CA ASN A 288 12.55 -16.14 -9.48
C ASN A 288 11.46 -15.16 -9.91
N TYR A 289 11.79 -13.88 -10.07
CA TYR A 289 10.86 -12.88 -10.58
C TYR A 289 10.42 -13.21 -12.00
N ILE A 290 11.36 -13.51 -12.90
CA ILE A 290 11.07 -13.87 -14.30
C ILE A 290 10.18 -15.12 -14.35
N LYS A 291 10.58 -16.18 -13.65
CA LYS A 291 9.80 -17.42 -13.56
C LYS A 291 8.39 -17.17 -13.01
N GLY A 292 8.25 -16.29 -12.02
CA GLY A 292 6.97 -15.90 -11.44
C GLY A 292 6.05 -15.23 -12.47
N VAL A 293 6.56 -14.29 -13.25
CA VAL A 293 5.78 -13.58 -14.28
C VAL A 293 5.41 -14.51 -15.44
N GLU A 294 6.33 -15.36 -15.89
CA GLU A 294 6.08 -16.27 -17.01
C GLU A 294 5.09 -17.39 -16.65
N SER A 295 5.22 -17.98 -15.46
CA SER A 295 4.27 -19.00 -14.98
C SER A 295 2.87 -18.45 -14.78
N ALA A 296 2.76 -17.16 -14.45
CA ALA A 296 1.49 -16.48 -14.31
C ALA A 296 0.66 -16.38 -15.59
N SER A 297 1.31 -16.51 -16.74
CA SER A 297 0.72 -16.45 -18.06
C SER A 297 0.14 -17.79 -18.54
N VAL A 298 0.40 -18.88 -17.81
CA VAL A 298 -0.02 -20.25 -18.20
C VAL A 298 -1.34 -20.68 -17.54
N SER A 299 -1.73 -20.05 -16.42
CA SER A 299 -2.92 -20.44 -15.65
C SER A 299 -4.27 -19.93 -16.18
N ILE A 300 -4.35 -19.54 -17.45
CA ILE A 300 -5.58 -19.05 -18.10
C ILE A 300 -5.97 -19.98 -19.28
N ALA A 301 -5.90 -21.28 -19.04
CA ALA A 301 -6.39 -22.32 -19.96
C ALA A 301 -7.59 -23.03 -19.32
#